data_AF-D8IVQ1-F1
#
_entry.id   AF-D8IVQ1-F1
#
_cell.length_a   1.000
_cell.length_b   1.000
_cell.length_c   1.000
_cell.angle_alpha   90.00
_cell.angle_beta   90.00
_cell.angle_gamma   90.00
#
_symmetry.space_group_name_H-M   'P 1'
#
loop_
_entity.id
_entity.type
_entity.pdbx_description
1 polymer ?
#
loop_
_entity_poly.entity_id
_entity_poly.type
_entity_poly.pdbx_seq_one_letter_code
_entity_poly.pdbx_strand_id
1 'polypeptide(L)'
;MSDIQDSEANLPPDRPSTPAQPVSADASGTPAASQTPAPAAAAPAAPAPVAAAAPPAVPPAQPSPESAPAGQAQQAQQSAHSPYSAVPPPHHAGDAPWAQTWRFLTARLRQLSDKAGRRVMQRTLKIGVSARIFHPEAGAKGLRSKTLQYLEESIAQWVMSRDVLVFMIPTVNTNGLVHPSNIRLRDYAKHLDGLVLQGGADVSPQSYAQSATRPEWSGDRVRDMYELELLHEFIEAGKPVLGICRGCQLINVAFGGTLYQDIATDVPTAIPHVNEQYDSNYHTLHFPQGSSLANLLKAENAVVNSIHHQAVRDLGRDLSVEAVSGPDQIVEAIRYRKAPFVMGLQWHPEFHRAGSPELLDCTPVLDSFLRAARETRF
;
A
#
# COMPACT_ATOMS: atom_id res chain seq x y z
N MET A 1 -47.14 33.62 -41.50
CA MET A 1 -46.57 34.97 -41.41
C MET A 1 -45.16 34.82 -40.84
N SER A 2 -44.09 34.64 -41.60
CA SER A 2 -43.87 34.67 -43.05
C SER A 2 -42.60 33.84 -43.36
N ASP A 3 -42.71 33.00 -44.38
CA ASP A 3 -41.76 32.57 -45.44
C ASP A 3 -40.24 32.87 -45.32
N ILE A 4 -39.37 31.85 -45.38
CA ILE A 4 -38.68 31.24 -46.55
C ILE A 4 -37.50 32.10 -47.06
N GLN A 5 -36.26 31.58 -47.04
CA GLN A 5 -35.53 31.11 -48.24
C GLN A 5 -34.12 30.55 -47.95
N ASP A 6 -33.89 29.34 -48.46
CA ASP A 6 -32.59 28.71 -48.70
C ASP A 6 -31.77 29.47 -49.76
N SER A 7 -30.44 29.39 -49.67
CA SER A 7 -29.56 29.55 -50.84
C SER A 7 -28.29 28.70 -50.70
N GLU A 8 -28.22 27.64 -51.50
CA GLU A 8 -27.04 26.86 -51.82
C GLU A 8 -26.03 27.62 -52.70
N ALA A 9 -24.79 27.10 -52.67
CA ALA A 9 -23.74 27.10 -53.70
C ALA A 9 -22.91 28.38 -53.94
N ASN A 10 -21.61 28.31 -53.62
CA ASN A 10 -20.57 28.31 -54.67
C ASN A 10 -19.18 27.89 -54.13
N LEU A 11 -18.66 26.74 -54.60
CA LEU A 11 -17.27 26.31 -54.47
C LEU A 11 -16.48 26.80 -55.70
N PRO A 12 -15.25 27.35 -55.56
CA PRO A 12 -14.41 27.67 -56.70
C PRO A 12 -13.68 26.42 -57.24
N PRO A 13 -13.38 26.36 -58.56
CA PRO A 13 -12.96 25.14 -59.23
C PRO A 13 -11.47 24.80 -59.11
N ASP A 14 -11.20 23.49 -59.16
CA ASP A 14 -9.90 22.84 -59.30
C ASP A 14 -9.08 23.38 -60.50
N ARG A 15 -7.78 23.60 -60.27
CA ARG A 15 -6.80 23.88 -61.32
C ARG A 15 -6.10 22.58 -61.75
N PRO A 16 -5.96 22.31 -63.06
CA PRO A 16 -5.28 21.11 -63.54
C PRO A 16 -3.75 21.24 -63.44
N SER A 17 -3.14 20.19 -62.91
CA SER A 17 -1.70 19.92 -62.85
C SER A 17 -1.16 19.55 -64.24
N THR A 18 -0.07 20.21 -64.65
CA THR A 18 0.69 19.89 -65.87
C THR A 18 2.05 19.31 -65.49
N PRO A 19 2.54 18.23 -66.15
CA PRO A 19 3.75 17.52 -65.75
C PRO A 19 5.01 18.16 -66.37
N ALA A 20 6.09 18.25 -65.58
CA ALA A 20 7.42 18.58 -66.09
C ALA A 20 8.33 17.34 -65.96
N GLN A 21 8.83 16.83 -67.09
CA GLN A 21 10.00 15.94 -67.16
C GLN A 21 11.23 16.71 -67.70
N PRO A 22 12.42 16.10 -67.87
CA PRO A 22 13.61 16.48 -67.14
C PRO A 22 14.62 17.20 -68.05
N VAL A 23 15.56 17.93 -67.46
CA VAL A 23 16.69 18.49 -68.23
C VAL A 23 17.98 18.01 -67.60
N SER A 24 18.71 17.20 -68.36
CA SER A 24 20.08 16.74 -68.12
C SER A 24 21.06 17.63 -68.88
N ALA A 25 22.12 18.11 -68.23
CA ALA A 25 23.40 18.41 -68.86
C ALA A 25 24.52 18.51 -67.82
N ASP A 26 25.57 17.71 -68.06
CA ASP A 26 26.89 17.72 -67.41
C ASP A 26 27.62 19.06 -67.54
N ALA A 27 28.46 19.37 -66.54
CA ALA A 27 29.88 19.69 -66.73
C ALA A 27 30.61 19.99 -65.40
N SER A 28 31.52 19.08 -65.04
CA SER A 28 32.88 19.29 -64.50
C SER A 28 33.19 20.53 -63.64
N GLY A 29 33.62 20.27 -62.40
CA GLY A 29 34.39 21.24 -61.60
C GLY A 29 34.68 20.77 -60.17
N THR A 30 35.74 19.97 -59.98
CA THR A 30 36.37 19.75 -58.66
C THR A 30 37.02 21.07 -58.20
N PRO A 31 36.98 21.43 -56.90
CA PRO A 31 38.12 21.08 -56.05
C PRO A 31 37.81 20.77 -54.57
N ALA A 32 38.73 19.99 -53.99
CA ALA A 32 39.27 20.04 -52.63
C ALA A 32 38.36 19.83 -51.40
N ALA A 33 38.46 18.59 -50.91
CA ALA A 33 38.35 18.10 -49.55
C ALA A 33 38.44 19.13 -48.40
N SER A 34 37.43 19.08 -47.53
CA SER A 34 37.57 19.33 -46.09
C SER A 34 36.71 18.33 -45.34
N GLN A 35 37.37 17.30 -44.80
CA GLN A 35 36.77 16.25 -43.99
C GLN A 35 36.41 16.82 -42.61
N THR A 36 35.14 16.78 -42.25
CA THR A 36 34.68 16.98 -40.87
C THR A 36 34.63 15.61 -40.19
N PRO A 37 35.28 15.39 -39.03
CA PRO A 37 35.34 14.06 -38.44
C PRO A 37 34.01 13.69 -37.79
N ALA A 38 33.60 12.44 -38.01
CA ALA A 38 32.50 11.78 -37.30
C ALA A 38 32.80 11.66 -35.79
N PRO A 39 31.79 11.71 -34.91
CA PRO A 39 32.00 11.55 -33.48
C PRO A 39 32.48 10.13 -33.16
N ALA A 40 33.56 10.03 -32.39
CA ALA A 40 34.16 8.79 -31.95
C ALA A 40 33.16 8.00 -31.07
N ALA A 41 32.96 6.72 -31.41
CA ALA A 41 32.29 5.75 -30.57
C ALA A 41 33.10 5.56 -29.27
N ALA A 42 32.47 5.83 -28.14
CA ALA A 42 33.04 5.55 -26.83
C ALA A 42 33.15 4.03 -26.62
N ALA A 43 34.36 3.56 -26.37
CA ALA A 43 34.63 2.18 -25.96
C ALA A 43 33.97 1.90 -24.59
N PRO A 44 33.45 0.68 -24.34
CA PRO A 44 32.88 0.35 -23.05
C PRO A 44 33.97 0.29 -21.98
N ALA A 45 33.75 1.00 -20.88
CA ALA A 45 34.61 0.97 -19.70
C ALA A 45 34.64 -0.45 -19.11
N ALA A 46 35.84 -0.96 -18.84
CA ALA A 46 36.04 -2.23 -18.15
C ALA A 46 35.49 -2.14 -16.70
N PRO A 47 34.84 -3.19 -16.17
CA PRO A 47 34.34 -3.18 -14.81
C PRO A 47 35.50 -3.15 -13.80
N ALA A 48 35.39 -2.27 -12.81
CA ALA A 48 36.30 -2.17 -11.68
C ALA A 48 36.32 -3.48 -10.87
N PRO A 49 37.45 -3.87 -10.26
CA PRO A 49 37.54 -5.12 -9.49
C PRO A 49 36.67 -5.05 -8.24
N VAL A 50 35.85 -6.08 -8.05
CA VAL A 50 35.04 -6.30 -6.85
C VAL A 50 35.99 -6.57 -5.68
N ALA A 51 35.99 -5.68 -4.69
CA ALA A 51 36.68 -5.91 -3.43
C ALA A 51 36.04 -7.12 -2.72
N ALA A 52 36.86 -8.14 -2.44
CA ALA A 52 36.44 -9.32 -1.69
C ALA A 52 36.00 -8.92 -0.27
N ALA A 53 34.74 -9.21 0.06
CA ALA A 53 34.21 -9.06 1.40
C ALA A 53 34.94 -10.02 2.36
N ALA A 54 35.47 -9.47 3.45
CA ALA A 54 36.03 -10.25 4.55
C ALA A 54 34.95 -11.12 5.22
N PRO A 55 35.30 -12.32 5.74
CA PRO A 55 34.33 -13.18 6.40
C PRO A 55 33.83 -12.55 7.72
N PRO A 56 32.58 -12.81 8.13
CA PRO A 56 32.02 -12.23 9.34
C PRO A 56 32.72 -12.76 10.60
N ALA A 57 32.96 -11.86 11.54
CA ALA A 57 33.53 -12.17 12.85
C ALA A 57 32.57 -13.05 13.67
N VAL A 58 33.13 -14.09 14.29
CA VAL A 58 32.45 -14.98 15.22
C VAL A 58 32.10 -14.21 16.51
N PRO A 59 30.85 -14.19 16.98
CA PRO A 59 30.51 -13.56 18.26
C PRO A 59 31.05 -14.39 19.44
N PRO A 60 31.52 -13.74 20.52
CA PRO A 60 32.01 -14.45 21.70
C PRO A 60 30.89 -15.18 22.43
N ALA A 61 31.22 -16.36 22.95
CA ALA A 61 30.31 -17.24 23.69
C ALA A 61 29.74 -16.57 24.95
N GLN A 62 28.43 -16.74 25.16
CA GLN A 62 27.77 -16.36 26.41
C GLN A 62 28.17 -17.33 27.55
N PRO A 63 28.45 -16.83 28.76
CA PRO A 63 28.65 -17.67 29.92
C PRO A 63 27.32 -18.23 30.45
N SER A 64 27.35 -19.49 30.86
CA SER A 64 26.25 -20.25 31.49
C SER A 64 25.73 -19.60 32.78
N PRO A 65 24.44 -19.79 33.14
CA PRO A 65 23.91 -19.24 34.38
C PRO A 65 24.42 -20.00 35.61
N GLU A 66 25.08 -19.27 36.49
CA GLU A 66 25.47 -19.69 37.84
C GLU A 66 24.24 -19.96 38.72
N SER A 67 24.37 -21.03 39.50
CA SER A 67 23.48 -21.47 40.57
C SER A 67 23.40 -20.45 41.72
N ALA A 68 22.19 -20.02 42.07
CA ALA A 68 21.93 -19.27 43.30
C ALA A 68 21.85 -20.22 44.53
N PRO A 69 22.36 -19.81 45.71
CA PRO A 69 22.39 -20.65 46.90
C PRO A 69 21.08 -20.59 47.70
N ALA A 70 20.81 -21.70 48.39
CA ALA A 70 19.76 -21.83 49.39
C ALA A 70 20.09 -21.03 50.67
N GLY A 71 19.08 -20.35 51.24
CA GLY A 71 19.23 -19.59 52.48
C GLY A 71 17.90 -19.20 53.14
N GLN A 72 17.43 -20.07 54.03
CA GLN A 72 16.77 -19.79 55.32
C GLN A 72 15.48 -18.95 55.40
N ALA A 73 14.39 -19.71 55.59
CA ALA A 73 13.41 -19.62 56.69
C ALA A 73 13.14 -18.29 57.39
N GLN A 74 11.89 -17.81 57.27
CA GLN A 74 11.20 -17.13 58.37
C GLN A 74 9.74 -17.61 58.45
N GLN A 75 9.39 -18.11 59.64
CA GLN A 75 8.07 -18.53 60.06
C GLN A 75 7.14 -17.31 60.20
N ALA A 76 5.92 -17.43 59.68
CA ALA A 76 4.78 -16.68 60.18
C ALA A 76 3.58 -17.63 60.29
N GLN A 77 3.28 -18.01 61.52
CA GLN A 77 2.02 -18.65 61.91
C GLN A 77 0.86 -17.68 61.67
N GLN A 78 -0.21 -18.15 61.03
CA GLN A 78 -1.56 -17.64 61.26
C GLN A 78 -2.62 -18.68 60.84
N SER A 79 -3.05 -19.43 61.86
CA SER A 79 -4.42 -19.92 62.13
C SER A 79 -5.35 -20.18 60.95
N ALA A 80 -5.62 -21.48 60.74
CA ALA A 80 -6.81 -21.98 60.07
C ALA A 80 -8.08 -21.55 60.83
N HIS A 81 -9.05 -20.97 60.12
CA HIS A 81 -10.43 -20.82 60.58
C HIS A 81 -11.37 -21.62 59.69
N SER A 82 -12.17 -22.44 60.37
CA SER A 82 -13.10 -23.43 59.86
C SER A 82 -14.31 -22.78 59.15
N PRO A 83 -14.89 -23.40 58.10
CA PRO A 83 -15.89 -22.79 57.25
C PRO A 83 -17.31 -23.16 57.72
N TYR A 84 -17.87 -22.51 58.74
CA TYR A 84 -19.31 -22.58 59.02
C TYR A 84 -19.76 -21.35 59.81
N SER A 85 -20.34 -20.36 59.12
CA SER A 85 -21.43 -19.48 59.58
C SER A 85 -21.57 -18.29 58.61
N ALA A 86 -22.43 -18.43 57.60
CA ALA A 86 -23.00 -17.29 56.91
C ALA A 86 -24.51 -17.52 56.81
N VAL A 87 -25.24 -16.85 57.70
CA VAL A 87 -26.70 -16.78 57.71
C VAL A 87 -27.15 -16.07 56.42
N PRO A 88 -28.05 -16.64 55.61
CA PRO A 88 -28.57 -15.93 54.44
C PRO A 88 -29.52 -14.80 54.89
N PRO A 89 -29.56 -13.66 54.17
CA PRO A 89 -30.46 -12.56 54.49
C PRO A 89 -31.93 -12.97 54.31
N PRO A 90 -32.88 -12.31 55.02
CA PRO A 90 -34.27 -12.73 55.03
C PRO A 90 -34.90 -12.58 53.65
N HIS A 91 -35.67 -13.60 53.25
CA HIS A 91 -36.47 -13.61 52.04
C HIS A 91 -37.55 -12.53 52.10
N HIS A 92 -37.49 -11.55 51.19
CA HIS A 92 -38.66 -10.74 50.88
C HIS A 92 -39.68 -11.61 50.13
N ALA A 93 -40.82 -11.85 50.77
CA ALA A 93 -41.99 -12.45 50.13
C ALA A 93 -42.51 -11.48 49.06
N GLY A 94 -42.29 -11.82 47.78
CA GLY A 94 -42.78 -11.02 46.65
C GLY A 94 -42.13 -11.30 45.29
N ASP A 95 -40.97 -11.97 45.24
CA ASP A 95 -40.33 -12.28 43.95
C ASP A 95 -40.97 -13.49 43.28
N ALA A 96 -41.76 -13.21 42.25
CA ALA A 96 -42.44 -14.22 41.47
C ALA A 96 -41.42 -15.23 40.89
N PRO A 97 -41.70 -16.55 40.96
CA PRO A 97 -40.77 -17.60 40.53
C PRO A 97 -40.21 -17.40 39.13
N TRP A 98 -41.01 -16.79 38.26
CA TRP A 98 -40.67 -16.47 36.88
C TRP A 98 -39.52 -15.45 36.74
N ALA A 99 -39.40 -14.47 37.65
CA ALA A 99 -38.41 -13.41 37.54
C ALA A 99 -36.98 -13.95 37.76
N GLN A 100 -36.83 -14.92 38.65
CA GLN A 100 -35.56 -15.62 38.87
C GLN A 100 -35.23 -16.53 37.69
N THR A 101 -36.21 -17.25 37.13
CA THR A 101 -35.98 -18.10 35.94
C THR A 101 -35.57 -17.28 34.73
N TRP A 102 -36.19 -16.12 34.50
CA TRP A 102 -35.82 -15.19 33.44
C TRP A 102 -34.44 -14.59 33.64
N ARG A 103 -34.03 -14.26 34.87
CA ARG A 103 -32.65 -13.84 35.19
C ARG A 103 -31.62 -14.92 34.88
N PHE A 104 -31.89 -16.19 35.18
CA PHE A 104 -31.00 -17.30 34.81
C PHE A 104 -30.94 -17.52 33.30
N LEU A 105 -32.08 -17.48 32.60
CA LEU A 105 -32.15 -17.62 31.15
C LEU A 105 -31.41 -16.49 30.43
N THR A 106 -31.63 -15.24 30.83
CA THR A 106 -30.94 -14.06 30.29
C THR A 106 -29.45 -14.05 30.62
N ALA A 107 -29.04 -14.43 31.83
CA ALA A 107 -27.63 -14.57 32.18
C ALA A 107 -26.94 -15.67 31.35
N ARG A 108 -27.61 -16.79 31.11
CA ARG A 108 -27.09 -17.90 30.30
C ARG A 108 -27.02 -17.55 28.82
N LEU A 109 -28.02 -16.84 28.29
CA LEU A 109 -28.02 -16.26 26.94
C LEU A 109 -26.88 -15.24 26.79
N ARG A 110 -26.68 -14.36 27.77
CA ARG A 110 -25.58 -13.40 27.80
C ARG A 110 -24.22 -14.10 27.87
N GLN A 111 -24.07 -15.12 28.71
CA GLN A 111 -22.84 -15.89 28.81
C GLN A 111 -22.53 -16.69 27.52
N LEU A 112 -23.55 -17.22 26.85
CA LEU A 112 -23.41 -17.88 25.55
C LEU A 112 -23.07 -16.88 24.44
N SER A 113 -23.72 -15.71 24.44
CA SER A 113 -23.42 -14.57 23.56
C SER A 113 -21.99 -14.06 23.77
N ASP A 114 -21.56 -13.91 25.02
CA ASP A 114 -20.20 -13.48 25.37
C ASP A 114 -19.17 -14.54 24.98
N LYS A 115 -19.50 -15.83 25.08
CA LYS A 115 -18.61 -16.93 24.67
C LYS A 115 -18.53 -17.05 23.14
N ALA A 116 -19.63 -16.83 22.43
CA ALA A 116 -19.66 -16.75 20.97
C ALA A 116 -18.91 -15.51 20.47
N GLY A 117 -19.14 -14.33 21.07
CA GLY A 117 -18.42 -13.09 20.81
C GLY A 117 -16.92 -13.22 21.08
N ARG A 118 -16.51 -13.87 22.19
CA ARG A 118 -15.11 -14.19 22.48
C ARG A 118 -14.52 -15.14 21.44
N ARG A 119 -15.25 -16.15 20.97
CA ARG A 119 -14.78 -17.09 19.94
C ARG A 119 -14.65 -16.42 18.55
N VAL A 120 -15.52 -15.45 18.23
CA VAL A 120 -15.41 -14.62 17.03
C VAL A 120 -14.20 -13.67 17.13
N MET A 121 -13.98 -13.06 18.30
CA MET A 121 -12.80 -12.23 18.57
C MET A 121 -11.47 -13.00 18.61
N GLN A 122 -11.50 -14.29 18.92
CA GLN A 122 -10.29 -15.14 19.04
C GLN A 122 -9.87 -15.83 17.74
N ARG A 123 -10.66 -15.77 16.66
CA ARG A 123 -10.24 -16.36 15.38
C ARG A 123 -9.21 -15.48 14.70
N THR A 124 -8.06 -16.06 14.38
CA THR A 124 -6.98 -15.43 13.61
C THR A 124 -7.54 -14.75 12.35
N LEU A 125 -7.15 -13.50 12.13
CA LEU A 125 -7.52 -12.74 10.93
C LEU A 125 -6.73 -13.25 9.73
N LYS A 126 -7.35 -13.22 8.56
CA LYS A 126 -6.71 -13.55 7.27
C LYS A 126 -6.57 -12.27 6.47
N ILE A 127 -5.37 -11.72 6.40
CA ILE A 127 -5.12 -10.46 5.69
C ILE A 127 -4.51 -10.78 4.32
N GLY A 128 -5.13 -10.24 3.27
CA GLY A 128 -4.60 -10.30 1.92
C GLY A 128 -3.56 -9.22 1.69
N VAL A 129 -2.45 -9.57 1.02
CA VAL A 129 -1.49 -8.59 0.51
C VAL A 129 -1.38 -8.77 -1.00
N SER A 130 -1.56 -7.70 -1.77
CA SER A 130 -1.48 -7.77 -3.23
C SER A 130 -0.08 -8.19 -3.68
N ALA A 131 0.05 -9.09 -4.66
CA ALA A 131 1.37 -9.44 -5.21
C ALA A 131 1.99 -8.29 -6.02
N ARG A 132 3.32 -8.18 -5.95
CA ARG A 132 4.13 -7.44 -6.94
C ARG A 132 4.38 -8.32 -8.15
N ILE A 133 4.55 -7.70 -9.31
CA ILE A 133 4.88 -8.38 -10.56
C ILE A 133 6.32 -8.02 -10.95
N PHE A 134 7.13 -9.05 -11.20
CA PHE A 134 8.39 -8.91 -11.91
C PHE A 134 8.15 -9.30 -13.36
N HIS A 135 8.39 -8.37 -14.28
CA HIS A 135 8.26 -8.62 -15.72
C HIS A 135 9.57 -9.18 -16.28
N PRO A 136 9.49 -10.15 -17.21
CA PRO A 136 10.67 -10.80 -17.75
C PRO A 136 11.56 -9.82 -18.52
N GLU A 137 12.87 -9.93 -18.31
CA GLU A 137 13.87 -9.12 -19.01
C GLU A 137 14.26 -9.77 -20.34
N ALA A 138 14.31 -8.97 -21.40
CA ALA A 138 14.68 -9.44 -22.72
C ALA A 138 16.11 -10.03 -22.72
N GLY A 139 16.25 -11.27 -23.20
CA GLY A 139 17.53 -11.97 -23.28
C GLY A 139 18.04 -12.57 -21.96
N ALA A 140 17.33 -12.37 -20.84
CA ALA A 140 17.68 -13.01 -19.58
C ALA A 140 17.40 -14.53 -19.61
N LYS A 141 18.06 -15.27 -18.73
CA LYS A 141 17.82 -16.71 -18.50
C LYS A 141 17.34 -16.93 -17.05
N GLY A 142 16.73 -18.09 -16.80
CA GLY A 142 16.33 -18.49 -15.45
C GLY A 142 15.10 -17.73 -14.95
N LEU A 143 15.14 -17.24 -13.71
CA LEU A 143 14.01 -16.54 -13.09
C LEU A 143 13.73 -15.18 -13.74
N ARG A 144 14.77 -14.47 -14.17
CA ARG A 144 14.65 -13.14 -14.81
C ARG A 144 13.99 -13.20 -16.18
N SER A 145 13.85 -14.39 -16.78
CA SER A 145 13.17 -14.59 -18.06
C SER A 145 11.68 -14.96 -17.91
N LYS A 146 11.14 -14.92 -16.68
CA LYS A 146 9.77 -15.32 -16.37
C LYS A 146 9.03 -14.17 -15.71
N THR A 147 7.72 -14.14 -15.88
CA THR A 147 6.86 -13.34 -15.01
C THR A 147 6.83 -13.98 -13.63
N LEU A 148 7.28 -13.24 -12.61
CA LEU A 148 7.23 -13.68 -11.22
C LEU A 148 6.23 -12.83 -10.46
N GLN A 149 5.56 -13.45 -9.50
CA GLN A 149 4.74 -12.75 -8.53
C GLN A 149 5.36 -12.96 -7.16
N TYR A 150 5.53 -11.87 -6.42
CA TYR A 150 6.27 -11.90 -5.16
C TYR A 150 5.64 -10.97 -4.12
N LEU A 151 5.93 -11.30 -2.86
CA LEU A 151 5.56 -10.55 -1.68
C LEU A 151 6.84 -10.10 -0.99
N GLU A 152 6.92 -8.82 -0.65
CA GLU A 152 8.07 -8.32 0.09
C GLU A 152 8.05 -8.81 1.54
N GLU A 153 9.22 -9.17 2.07
CA GLU A 153 9.33 -9.71 3.43
C GLU A 153 8.95 -8.66 4.49
N SER A 154 9.39 -7.42 4.31
CA SER A 154 9.16 -6.28 5.21
C SER A 154 7.66 -6.09 5.50
N ILE A 155 6.85 -5.92 4.46
CA ILE A 155 5.40 -5.70 4.60
C ILE A 155 4.71 -6.93 5.18
N ALA A 156 5.13 -8.13 4.81
CA ALA A 156 4.57 -9.37 5.35
C ALA A 156 4.84 -9.47 6.86
N GLN A 157 6.08 -9.25 7.29
CA GLN A 157 6.46 -9.29 8.71
C GLN A 157 5.77 -8.18 9.51
N TRP A 158 5.67 -6.97 8.95
CA TRP A 158 4.99 -5.85 9.59
C TRP A 158 3.52 -6.18 9.88
N VAL A 159 2.79 -6.69 8.90
CA VAL A 159 1.38 -7.10 9.08
C VAL A 159 1.27 -8.28 10.06
N MET A 160 2.16 -9.28 9.96
CA MET A 160 2.18 -10.45 10.84
C MET A 160 2.53 -10.14 12.30
N SER A 161 3.02 -8.94 12.62
CA SER A 161 3.35 -8.52 14.00
C SER A 161 2.16 -8.50 14.97
N ARG A 162 0.94 -8.75 14.49
CA ARG A 162 -0.33 -8.68 15.25
C ARG A 162 -1.14 -9.98 15.24
N ASP A 163 -0.46 -11.12 15.19
CA ASP A 163 -1.06 -12.47 15.24
C ASP A 163 -2.14 -12.67 14.15
N VAL A 164 -1.78 -12.33 12.91
CA VAL A 164 -2.64 -12.52 11.73
C VAL A 164 -1.98 -13.45 10.74
N LEU A 165 -2.78 -14.13 9.92
CA LEU A 165 -2.30 -14.90 8.78
C LEU A 165 -2.28 -14.01 7.55
N VAL A 166 -1.10 -13.83 6.97
CA VAL A 166 -0.92 -13.10 5.71
C VAL A 166 -1.03 -14.05 4.53
N PHE A 167 -1.80 -13.65 3.52
CA PHE A 167 -1.96 -14.36 2.26
C PHE A 167 -1.55 -13.45 1.11
N MET A 168 -0.56 -13.85 0.32
CA MET A 168 -0.30 -13.20 -0.96
C MET A 168 -1.48 -13.49 -1.89
N ILE A 169 -2.07 -12.42 -2.44
CA ILE A 169 -3.10 -12.53 -3.48
C ILE A 169 -2.38 -12.45 -4.83
N PRO A 170 -2.36 -13.52 -5.62
CA PRO A 170 -1.76 -13.49 -6.94
C PRO A 170 -2.68 -12.79 -7.94
N THR A 171 -2.09 -12.23 -9.00
CA THR A 171 -2.82 -11.83 -10.20
C THR A 171 -3.54 -13.05 -10.77
N VAL A 172 -4.85 -12.95 -10.94
CA VAL A 172 -5.64 -14.01 -11.58
C VAL A 172 -5.54 -13.79 -13.09
N ASN A 173 -4.52 -14.36 -13.72
CA ASN A 173 -4.36 -14.27 -15.17
C ASN A 173 -5.36 -15.23 -15.85
N THR A 174 -6.33 -14.68 -16.57
CA THR A 174 -7.29 -15.45 -17.39
C THR A 174 -6.74 -15.85 -18.76
N ASN A 175 -5.60 -15.30 -19.17
CA ASN A 175 -4.99 -15.50 -20.51
C ASN A 175 -3.71 -16.37 -20.47
N GLY A 176 -3.43 -17.04 -19.36
CA GLY A 176 -2.27 -17.94 -19.23
C GLY A 176 -2.44 -19.26 -20.00
N LEU A 177 -1.32 -19.94 -20.25
CA LEU A 177 -1.26 -21.29 -20.87
C LEU A 177 -1.88 -22.40 -20.01
N VAL A 178 -2.23 -22.09 -18.75
CA VAL A 178 -2.81 -23.02 -17.79
C VAL A 178 -4.31 -22.75 -17.68
N HIS A 179 -5.12 -23.81 -17.56
CA HIS A 179 -6.57 -23.73 -17.49
C HIS A 179 -7.07 -22.57 -16.61
N PRO A 180 -7.96 -21.71 -17.11
CA PRO A 180 -8.47 -20.58 -16.35
C PRO A 180 -9.23 -21.10 -15.13
N SER A 181 -8.86 -20.60 -13.94
CA SER A 181 -9.59 -20.88 -12.71
C SER A 181 -10.96 -20.20 -12.73
N ASN A 182 -11.97 -20.81 -12.10
CA ASN A 182 -13.24 -20.14 -11.83
C ASN A 182 -13.17 -19.16 -10.65
N ILE A 183 -12.04 -19.13 -9.93
CA ILE A 183 -11.78 -18.16 -8.86
C ILE A 183 -11.63 -16.76 -9.48
N ARG A 184 -12.29 -15.78 -8.87
CA ARG A 184 -12.23 -14.35 -9.23
C ARG A 184 -11.69 -13.55 -8.06
N LEU A 185 -11.32 -12.28 -8.27
CA LEU A 185 -10.84 -11.40 -7.19
C LEU A 185 -11.89 -11.22 -6.08
N ARG A 186 -13.18 -11.19 -6.45
CA ARG A 186 -14.30 -11.22 -5.49
C ARG A 186 -14.25 -12.39 -4.50
N ASP A 187 -13.71 -13.54 -4.91
CA ASP A 187 -13.64 -14.72 -4.04
C ASP A 187 -12.55 -14.57 -2.97
N TYR A 188 -11.46 -13.86 -3.27
CA TYR A 188 -10.49 -13.44 -2.26
C TYR A 188 -11.14 -12.48 -1.27
N ALA A 189 -11.87 -11.48 -1.77
CA ALA A 189 -12.63 -10.56 -0.93
C ALA A 189 -13.66 -11.29 -0.05
N LYS A 190 -14.23 -12.43 -0.46
CA LYS A 190 -15.09 -13.24 0.43
C LYS A 190 -14.32 -13.93 1.56
N HIS A 191 -13.12 -14.46 1.29
CA HIS A 191 -12.41 -15.35 2.23
C HIS A 191 -11.37 -14.67 3.13
N LEU A 192 -10.98 -13.43 2.80
CA LEU A 192 -9.99 -12.65 3.53
C LEU A 192 -10.68 -11.53 4.30
N ASP A 193 -10.17 -11.17 5.47
CA ASP A 193 -10.78 -10.23 6.41
C ASP A 193 -10.38 -8.76 6.13
N GLY A 194 -9.35 -8.52 5.30
CA GLY A 194 -8.89 -7.19 4.90
C GLY A 194 -7.81 -7.25 3.82
N LEU A 195 -7.50 -6.10 3.21
CA LEU A 195 -6.53 -5.97 2.12
C LEU A 195 -5.42 -4.97 2.45
N VAL A 196 -4.19 -5.33 2.14
CA VAL A 196 -3.05 -4.42 2.10
C VAL A 196 -2.52 -4.34 0.66
N LEU A 197 -2.44 -3.11 0.13
CA LEU A 197 -1.81 -2.81 -1.14
C LEU A 197 -0.37 -2.37 -0.88
N GLN A 198 0.61 -3.21 -1.22
CA GLN A 198 2.02 -2.93 -0.95
C GLN A 198 2.63 -1.93 -1.97
N GLY A 199 3.78 -1.36 -1.62
CA GLY A 199 4.56 -0.48 -2.49
C GLY A 199 5.07 -1.14 -3.78
N GLY A 200 5.89 -0.41 -4.54
CA GLY A 200 6.60 -0.93 -5.72
C GLY A 200 6.58 0.04 -6.90
N ALA A 201 6.71 -0.51 -8.11
CA ALA A 201 6.84 0.26 -9.35
C ALA A 201 5.68 1.24 -9.59
N ASP A 202 5.95 2.34 -10.27
CA ASP A 202 5.03 3.43 -10.57
C ASP A 202 3.64 2.99 -11.02
N VAL A 203 2.62 3.77 -10.62
CA VAL A 203 1.28 3.64 -11.18
C VAL A 203 1.30 4.20 -12.61
N SER A 204 0.78 3.45 -13.56
CA SER A 204 0.77 3.87 -14.96
C SER A 204 -0.09 5.12 -15.15
N PRO A 205 0.40 6.15 -15.86
CA PRO A 205 -0.39 7.33 -16.21
C PRO A 205 -1.71 7.02 -16.93
N GLN A 206 -1.75 5.91 -17.67
CA GLN A 206 -2.95 5.45 -18.36
C GLN A 206 -4.08 5.08 -17.39
N SER A 207 -3.75 4.68 -16.15
CA SER A 207 -4.72 4.31 -15.12
C SER A 207 -5.49 5.51 -14.56
N TYR A 208 -4.98 6.74 -14.76
CA TYR A 208 -5.66 8.01 -14.43
C TYR A 208 -5.79 8.93 -15.65
N ALA A 209 -5.99 8.33 -16.83
CA ALA A 209 -6.30 9.00 -18.10
C ALA A 209 -5.25 10.04 -18.56
N GLN A 210 -3.97 9.81 -18.26
CA GLN A 210 -2.85 10.62 -18.73
C GLN A 210 -1.88 9.80 -19.59
N SER A 211 -1.01 10.50 -20.30
CA SER A 211 0.13 9.91 -21.00
C SER A 211 1.38 10.07 -20.17
N ALA A 212 2.32 9.13 -20.31
CA ALA A 212 3.62 9.24 -19.64
C ALA A 212 4.37 10.47 -20.16
N THR A 213 4.84 11.32 -19.26
CA THR A 213 5.67 12.48 -19.60
C THR A 213 7.06 12.04 -20.05
N ARG A 214 7.51 10.87 -19.58
CA ARG A 214 8.77 10.22 -19.98
C ARG A 214 8.60 8.71 -20.14
N PRO A 215 9.30 8.05 -21.08
CA PRO A 215 9.17 6.60 -21.31
C PRO A 215 9.43 5.72 -20.08
N GLU A 216 10.37 6.12 -19.23
CA GLU A 216 10.75 5.43 -17.99
C GLU A 216 9.66 5.47 -16.91
N TRP A 217 8.69 6.40 -16.99
CA TRP A 217 7.58 6.56 -16.04
C TRP A 217 6.26 5.98 -16.60
N SER A 218 6.36 4.94 -17.44
CA SER A 218 5.21 4.27 -18.03
C SER A 218 4.39 3.47 -17.01
N GLY A 219 5.00 3.10 -15.88
CA GLY A 219 4.39 2.35 -14.78
C GLY A 219 3.97 0.92 -15.16
N ASP A 220 3.33 0.24 -14.22
CA ASP A 220 2.88 -1.15 -14.40
C ASP A 220 1.36 -1.25 -14.54
N ARG A 221 0.87 -0.99 -15.75
CA ARG A 221 -0.58 -1.05 -16.04
C ARG A 221 -1.20 -2.42 -15.77
N VAL A 222 -0.43 -3.51 -15.94
CA VAL A 222 -0.94 -4.86 -15.67
C VAL A 222 -1.21 -5.03 -14.18
N ARG A 223 -0.28 -4.59 -13.33
CA ARG A 223 -0.46 -4.58 -11.87
C ARG A 223 -1.58 -3.62 -11.46
N ASP A 224 -1.65 -2.43 -12.06
CA ASP A 224 -2.69 -1.44 -11.75
C ASP A 224 -4.09 -2.01 -11.93
N MET A 225 -4.39 -2.65 -13.07
CA MET A 225 -5.74 -3.18 -13.34
C MET A 225 -6.13 -4.27 -12.34
N TYR A 226 -5.20 -5.15 -12.03
CA TYR A 226 -5.40 -6.19 -11.02
C TYR A 226 -5.69 -5.60 -9.63
N GLU A 227 -4.87 -4.65 -9.16
CA GLU A 227 -5.03 -4.11 -7.82
C GLU A 227 -6.22 -3.13 -7.71
N LEU A 228 -6.59 -2.44 -8.80
CA LEU A 228 -7.81 -1.62 -8.86
C LEU A 228 -9.07 -2.49 -8.76
N GLU A 229 -9.12 -3.62 -9.47
CA GLU A 229 -10.22 -4.58 -9.35
C GLU A 229 -10.24 -5.18 -7.93
N LEU A 230 -9.08 -5.52 -7.36
CA LEU A 230 -8.99 -6.04 -6.00
C LEU A 230 -9.49 -5.04 -4.95
N LEU A 231 -9.06 -3.77 -5.06
CA LEU A 231 -9.52 -2.68 -4.21
C LEU A 231 -11.04 -2.51 -4.28
N HIS A 232 -11.60 -2.51 -5.50
CA HIS A 232 -13.03 -2.44 -5.72
C HIS A 232 -13.77 -3.59 -5.02
N GLU A 233 -13.34 -4.83 -5.22
CA GLU A 233 -13.99 -6.02 -4.62
C GLU A 233 -13.93 -6.01 -3.08
N PHE A 234 -12.85 -5.53 -2.46
CA PHE A 234 -12.78 -5.41 -1.00
C PHE A 234 -13.66 -4.28 -0.46
N ILE A 235 -13.72 -3.13 -1.15
CA ILE A 235 -14.59 -2.01 -0.76
C ILE A 235 -16.07 -2.41 -0.87
N GLU A 236 -16.47 -3.05 -1.98
CA GLU A 236 -17.84 -3.54 -2.20
C GLU A 236 -18.24 -4.59 -1.15
N ALA A 237 -17.30 -5.41 -0.70
CA ALA A 237 -17.51 -6.35 0.40
C ALA A 237 -17.52 -5.69 1.79
N GLY A 238 -17.37 -4.36 1.88
CA GLY A 238 -17.31 -3.61 3.12
C GLY A 238 -16.06 -3.89 3.96
N LYS A 239 -14.99 -4.41 3.35
CA LYS A 239 -13.76 -4.83 4.04
C LYS A 239 -12.73 -3.71 4.07
N PRO A 240 -11.90 -3.65 5.13
CA PRO A 240 -10.92 -2.58 5.25
C PRO A 240 -9.79 -2.73 4.25
N VAL A 241 -9.24 -1.60 3.81
CA VAL A 241 -8.08 -1.54 2.91
C VAL A 241 -7.02 -0.58 3.44
N LEU A 242 -5.76 -1.01 3.39
CA LEU A 242 -4.60 -0.19 3.71
C LEU A 242 -3.65 -0.15 2.51
N GLY A 243 -3.33 1.04 2.00
CA GLY A 243 -2.38 1.23 0.91
C GLY A 243 -1.08 1.85 1.39
N ILE A 244 0.06 1.26 0.99
CA ILE A 244 1.40 1.73 1.36
C ILE A 244 2.15 2.21 0.12
N CYS A 245 2.71 3.42 0.18
CA CYS A 245 3.42 4.10 -0.89
C CYS A 245 2.59 4.09 -2.19
N ARG A 246 2.97 3.26 -3.16
CA ARG A 246 2.19 3.01 -4.38
C ARG A 246 0.73 2.62 -4.11
N GLY A 247 0.45 1.87 -3.04
CA GLY A 247 -0.92 1.53 -2.64
C GLY A 247 -1.77 2.76 -2.28
N CYS A 248 -1.17 3.79 -1.67
CA CYS A 248 -1.84 5.07 -1.41
C CYS A 248 -2.22 5.77 -2.72
N GLN A 249 -1.28 5.83 -3.67
CA GLN A 249 -1.48 6.41 -4.99
C GLN A 249 -2.59 5.68 -5.76
N LEU A 250 -2.60 4.34 -5.70
CA LEU A 250 -3.62 3.54 -6.37
C LEU A 250 -5.02 3.75 -5.79
N ILE A 251 -5.13 3.89 -4.46
CA ILE A 251 -6.41 4.27 -3.81
C ILE A 251 -6.90 5.61 -4.37
N ASN A 252 -6.02 6.62 -4.46
CA ASN A 252 -6.39 7.91 -5.04
C ASN A 252 -6.93 7.79 -6.47
N VAL A 253 -6.21 7.05 -7.32
CA VAL A 253 -6.57 6.79 -8.72
C VAL A 253 -7.90 6.06 -8.83
N ALA A 254 -8.16 5.06 -7.98
CA ALA A 254 -9.43 4.33 -7.96
C ALA A 254 -10.65 5.22 -7.72
N PHE A 255 -10.47 6.29 -6.92
CA PHE A 255 -11.50 7.28 -6.66
C PHE A 255 -11.49 8.46 -7.66
N GLY A 256 -10.74 8.34 -8.76
CA GLY A 256 -10.70 9.30 -9.86
C GLY A 256 -9.75 10.48 -9.65
N GLY A 257 -8.82 10.38 -8.70
CA GLY A 257 -7.73 11.34 -8.56
C GLY A 257 -6.60 11.13 -9.58
N THR A 258 -5.61 12.02 -9.56
CA THR A 258 -4.42 11.93 -10.41
C THR A 258 -3.14 12.00 -9.59
N LEU A 259 -2.00 11.75 -10.24
CA LEU A 259 -0.69 11.79 -9.62
C LEU A 259 0.20 12.86 -10.29
N TYR A 260 1.17 13.37 -9.52
CA TYR A 260 2.42 13.86 -10.08
C TYR A 260 3.19 12.65 -10.60
N GLN A 261 3.66 12.70 -11.85
CA GLN A 261 4.42 11.60 -12.44
C GLN A 261 5.86 11.60 -11.92
N ASP A 262 6.35 12.78 -11.54
CA ASP A 262 7.63 12.95 -10.88
C ASP A 262 7.65 14.28 -10.11
N ILE A 263 7.75 14.21 -8.78
CA ILE A 263 7.76 15.37 -7.89
C ILE A 263 8.89 16.34 -8.26
N ALA A 264 10.08 15.81 -8.57
CA ALA A 264 11.25 16.65 -8.82
C ALA A 264 11.08 17.55 -10.05
N THR A 265 10.38 17.07 -11.08
CA THR A 265 10.11 17.85 -12.31
C THR A 265 8.78 18.58 -12.28
N ASP A 266 7.72 17.98 -11.74
CA ASP A 266 6.38 18.57 -11.71
C ASP A 266 6.23 19.63 -10.60
N VAL A 267 7.01 19.52 -9.52
CA VAL A 267 6.99 20.43 -8.36
C VAL A 267 8.43 20.86 -8.00
N PRO A 268 9.06 21.78 -8.75
CA PRO A 268 10.48 22.11 -8.56
C PRO A 268 10.86 22.69 -7.19
N THR A 269 9.87 23.14 -6.41
CA THR A 269 10.05 23.66 -5.05
C THR A 269 9.98 22.56 -3.98
N ALA A 270 9.65 21.32 -4.37
CA ALA A 270 9.54 20.19 -3.46
C ALA A 270 10.91 19.76 -2.94
N ILE A 271 10.90 19.17 -1.75
CA ILE A 271 12.09 18.51 -1.21
C ILE A 271 12.31 17.16 -1.91
N PRO A 272 13.51 16.56 -1.82
CA PRO A 272 13.72 15.22 -2.36
C PRO A 272 12.96 14.15 -1.55
N HIS A 273 11.88 13.61 -2.14
CA HIS A 273 11.14 12.46 -1.60
C HIS A 273 11.79 11.09 -1.96
N VAL A 274 12.86 11.11 -2.75
CA VAL A 274 13.77 9.98 -2.96
C VAL A 274 15.16 10.53 -3.28
N ASN A 275 16.21 9.90 -2.76
CA ASN A 275 17.60 10.25 -3.05
C ASN A 275 18.53 9.03 -2.85
N GLU A 276 19.84 9.23 -2.97
CA GLU A 276 20.86 8.18 -2.83
C GLU A 276 20.90 7.53 -1.43
N GLN A 277 20.35 8.18 -0.40
CA GLN A 277 20.24 7.62 0.94
C GLN A 277 19.09 6.61 1.06
N TYR A 278 18.18 6.59 0.08
CA TYR A 278 17.09 5.62 -0.11
C TYR A 278 16.34 5.35 1.21
N ASP A 279 16.61 4.22 1.88
CA ASP A 279 15.95 3.84 3.14
C ASP A 279 16.16 4.84 4.29
N SER A 280 17.25 5.63 4.24
CA SER A 280 17.59 6.65 5.24
C SER A 280 17.15 8.07 4.87
N ASN A 281 16.35 8.23 3.82
CA ASN A 281 15.76 9.52 3.48
C ASN A 281 14.52 9.78 4.35
N TYR A 282 14.47 10.93 5.03
CA TYR A 282 13.41 11.27 5.97
C TYR A 282 12.89 12.70 5.77
N HIS A 283 11.62 12.92 6.05
CA HIS A 283 11.05 14.27 6.13
C HIS A 283 9.95 14.37 7.21
N THR A 284 9.62 15.60 7.56
CA THR A 284 8.55 15.89 8.51
C THR A 284 7.17 15.76 7.86
N LEU A 285 6.18 15.39 8.66
CA LEU A 285 4.76 15.41 8.34
C LEU A 285 4.05 16.49 9.16
N HIS A 286 3.10 17.15 8.52
CA HIS A 286 2.08 17.97 9.15
C HIS A 286 0.70 17.34 8.93
N PHE A 287 -0.13 17.41 9.96
CA PHE A 287 -1.50 16.91 9.89
C PHE A 287 -2.48 18.08 9.72
N PRO A 288 -3.33 18.09 8.68
CA PRO A 288 -4.39 19.09 8.55
C PRO A 288 -5.35 19.07 9.75
N GLN A 289 -5.96 20.23 10.04
CA GLN A 289 -6.96 20.32 11.11
C GLN A 289 -8.09 19.31 10.89
N GLY A 290 -8.41 18.53 11.92
CA GLY A 290 -9.44 17.51 11.85
C GLY A 290 -8.98 16.17 11.26
N SER A 291 -7.69 16.01 10.95
CA SER A 291 -7.10 14.72 10.55
C SER A 291 -7.43 13.62 11.57
N SER A 292 -8.08 12.57 11.10
CA SER A 292 -8.37 11.39 11.91
C SER A 292 -7.09 10.62 12.23
N LEU A 293 -6.10 10.70 11.33
CA LEU A 293 -4.78 10.09 11.50
C LEU A 293 -3.99 10.75 12.63
N ALA A 294 -4.02 12.09 12.74
CA ALA A 294 -3.39 12.81 13.86
C ALA A 294 -3.93 12.33 15.21
N ASN A 295 -5.26 12.19 15.32
CA ASN A 295 -5.92 11.70 16.54
C ASN A 295 -5.55 10.25 16.84
N LEU A 296 -5.43 9.41 15.80
CA LEU A 296 -5.07 8.01 15.93
C LEU A 296 -3.62 7.83 16.42
N LEU A 297 -2.70 8.63 15.88
CA LEU A 297 -1.27 8.57 16.21
C LEU A 297 -0.91 9.36 17.47
N LYS A 298 -1.77 10.30 17.89
CA LYS A 298 -1.49 11.26 18.98
C LYS A 298 -0.21 12.05 18.73
N ALA A 299 0.02 12.43 17.47
CA ALA A 299 1.20 13.16 17.02
C ALA A 299 0.81 14.51 16.41
N GLU A 300 1.51 15.58 16.80
CA GLU A 300 1.36 16.91 16.20
C GLU A 300 2.37 17.16 15.09
N ASN A 301 3.62 16.73 15.30
CA ASN A 301 4.69 16.70 14.31
C ASN A 301 5.29 15.30 14.30
N ALA A 302 5.54 14.76 13.11
CA ALA A 302 6.08 13.43 12.94
C ALA A 302 7.18 13.43 11.88
N VAL A 303 8.10 12.47 11.95
CA VAL A 303 9.12 12.22 10.92
C VAL A 303 8.88 10.83 10.35
N VAL A 304 8.95 10.72 9.03
CA VAL A 304 8.78 9.45 8.31
C VAL A 304 9.87 9.29 7.27
N ASN A 305 10.05 8.05 6.82
CA ASN A 305 10.90 7.71 5.70
C ASN A 305 10.23 7.98 4.35
N SER A 306 11.04 8.18 3.32
CA SER A 306 10.55 8.63 2.02
C SER A 306 11.35 8.03 0.87
N ILE A 307 10.67 7.19 0.08
CA ILE A 307 11.23 6.54 -1.10
C ILE A 307 10.20 6.54 -2.22
N HIS A 308 9.83 7.73 -2.66
CA HIS A 308 8.88 7.88 -3.76
C HIS A 308 9.20 9.13 -4.57
N HIS A 309 9.00 9.03 -5.89
CA HIS A 309 9.06 10.19 -6.79
C HIS A 309 7.68 10.53 -7.37
N GLN A 310 6.70 9.62 -7.28
CA GLN A 310 5.29 9.93 -7.54
C GLN A 310 4.56 10.33 -6.25
N ALA A 311 3.51 11.14 -6.39
CA ALA A 311 2.60 11.47 -5.29
C ALA A 311 1.22 11.88 -5.81
N VAL A 312 0.24 11.96 -4.90
CA VAL A 312 -1.10 12.48 -5.22
C VAL A 312 -1.02 13.95 -5.63
N ARG A 313 -1.62 14.27 -6.79
CA ARG A 313 -1.79 15.65 -7.28
C ARG A 313 -3.21 16.13 -7.05
N ASP A 314 -4.15 15.56 -7.81
CA ASP A 314 -5.57 15.85 -7.67
C ASP A 314 -6.20 14.74 -6.81
N LEU A 315 -6.85 15.12 -5.72
CA LEU A 315 -7.45 14.18 -4.79
C LEU A 315 -8.74 13.58 -5.39
N GLY A 316 -8.87 12.26 -5.31
CA GLY A 316 -10.06 11.53 -5.75
C GLY A 316 -11.30 11.83 -4.93
N ARG A 317 -12.46 11.43 -5.45
CA ARG A 317 -13.77 11.70 -4.83
C ARG A 317 -13.88 11.06 -3.46
N ASP A 318 -14.56 11.76 -2.55
CA ASP A 318 -14.85 11.29 -1.19
C ASP A 318 -13.62 10.97 -0.32
N LEU A 319 -12.41 11.28 -0.79
CA LEU A 319 -11.18 11.19 -0.01
C LEU A 319 -10.99 12.46 0.82
N SER A 320 -10.26 12.34 1.93
CA SER A 320 -9.66 13.43 2.70
C SER A 320 -8.15 13.27 2.74
N VAL A 321 -7.43 14.40 2.77
CA VAL A 321 -6.00 14.42 3.09
C VAL A 321 -5.85 14.30 4.60
N GLU A 322 -5.06 13.34 5.04
CA GLU A 322 -4.83 13.04 6.45
C GLU A 322 -3.45 13.51 6.93
N ALA A 323 -2.46 13.61 6.03
CA ALA A 323 -1.15 14.17 6.30
C ALA A 323 -0.54 14.75 5.02
N VAL A 324 0.32 15.75 5.17
CA VAL A 324 1.14 16.33 4.12
C VAL A 324 2.59 16.43 4.58
N SER A 325 3.53 16.45 3.65
CA SER A 325 4.92 16.78 3.95
C SER A 325 5.03 18.22 4.44
N GLY A 326 5.92 18.45 5.40
CA GLY A 326 6.02 19.75 6.08
C GLY A 326 6.37 20.91 5.15
N PRO A 327 7.53 20.87 4.46
CA PRO A 327 8.04 22.03 3.72
C PRO A 327 7.31 22.36 2.41
N ASP A 328 6.77 21.35 1.73
CA ASP A 328 6.31 21.43 0.34
C ASP A 328 4.87 20.94 0.13
N GLN A 329 4.20 20.48 1.19
CA GLN A 329 2.76 20.18 1.20
C GLN A 329 2.33 19.07 0.23
N ILE A 330 3.24 18.17 -0.14
CA ILE A 330 2.92 16.95 -0.88
C ILE A 330 2.04 16.06 -0.01
N VAL A 331 1.00 15.46 -0.62
CA VAL A 331 0.06 14.60 0.11
C VAL A 331 0.74 13.29 0.52
N GLU A 332 0.74 13.03 1.82
CA GLU A 332 1.45 11.91 2.44
C GLU A 332 0.49 10.85 3.01
N ALA A 333 -0.75 11.23 3.32
CA ALA A 333 -1.77 10.25 3.69
C ALA A 333 -3.16 10.68 3.23
N ILE A 334 -3.97 9.69 2.87
CA ILE A 334 -5.37 9.88 2.45
C ILE A 334 -6.29 8.90 3.16
N ARG A 335 -7.57 9.27 3.29
CA ARG A 335 -8.61 8.39 3.82
C ARG A 335 -9.89 8.52 3.01
N TYR A 336 -10.55 7.39 2.73
CA TYR A 336 -11.88 7.38 2.16
C TYR A 336 -12.95 7.51 3.24
N ARG A 337 -13.86 8.47 3.05
CA ARG A 337 -14.80 8.89 4.10
C ARG A 337 -16.06 8.02 4.20
N LYS A 338 -16.33 7.15 3.22
CA LYS A 338 -17.55 6.34 3.17
C LYS A 338 -17.33 4.87 3.57
N ALA A 339 -16.18 4.52 4.12
CA ALA A 339 -15.91 3.19 4.67
C ALA A 339 -15.30 3.30 6.08
N PRO A 340 -15.46 2.27 6.95
CA PRO A 340 -14.88 2.27 8.28
C PRO A 340 -13.35 2.45 8.28
N PHE A 341 -12.69 1.80 7.32
CA PHE A 341 -11.25 1.90 7.16
C PHE A 341 -10.83 1.65 5.71
N VAL A 342 -10.55 2.73 4.98
CA VAL A 342 -9.78 2.69 3.73
C VAL A 342 -8.81 3.87 3.78
N MET A 343 -7.51 3.57 3.88
CA MET A 343 -6.47 4.56 4.17
C MET A 343 -5.22 4.27 3.33
N GLY A 344 -4.60 5.33 2.81
CA GLY A 344 -3.31 5.28 2.14
C GLY A 344 -2.27 6.06 2.92
N LEU A 345 -1.07 5.50 3.08
CA LEU A 345 0.13 6.15 3.60
C LEU A 345 1.20 6.15 2.49
N GLN A 346 1.85 7.28 2.25
CA GLN A 346 2.84 7.42 1.17
C GLN A 346 4.25 6.96 1.61
N TRP A 347 4.55 7.01 2.91
CA TRP A 347 5.75 6.44 3.51
C TRP A 347 5.63 4.91 3.74
N HIS A 348 6.74 4.30 4.17
CA HIS A 348 6.84 2.85 4.39
C HIS A 348 6.99 2.52 5.89
N PRO A 349 5.88 2.34 6.64
CA PRO A 349 5.91 1.97 8.06
C PRO A 349 6.60 0.62 8.32
N GLU A 350 6.72 -0.23 7.31
CA GLU A 350 7.34 -1.55 7.37
C GLU A 350 8.88 -1.54 7.41
N PHE A 351 9.54 -0.40 7.16
CA PHE A 351 11.02 -0.32 7.15
C PHE A 351 11.63 -0.04 8.53
N HIS A 352 10.81 0.29 9.52
CA HIS A 352 11.31 0.70 10.83
C HIS A 352 10.57 -0.01 11.96
N ARG A 353 11.29 -0.31 13.05
CA ARG A 353 10.70 -0.94 14.22
C ARG A 353 9.84 0.06 15.00
N ALA A 354 8.70 -0.41 15.51
CA ALA A 354 7.89 0.34 16.45
C ALA A 354 8.73 0.76 17.67
N GLY A 355 8.61 2.03 18.08
CA GLY A 355 9.31 2.58 19.23
C GLY A 355 10.71 3.14 18.97
N SER A 356 11.16 3.27 17.71
CA SER A 356 12.30 4.15 17.40
C SER A 356 11.92 5.59 17.77
N PRO A 357 12.71 6.30 18.59
CA PRO A 357 12.34 7.65 19.04
C PRO A 357 12.35 8.69 17.91
N GLU A 358 12.97 8.37 16.77
CA GLU A 358 13.16 9.30 15.67
C GLU A 358 12.04 9.26 14.62
N LEU A 359 11.34 8.12 14.49
CA LEU A 359 10.35 7.90 13.43
C LEU A 359 8.96 7.61 13.99
N LEU A 360 7.95 7.98 13.21
CA LEU A 360 6.55 7.82 13.57
C LEU A 360 6.18 6.35 13.81
N ASP A 361 5.72 6.02 15.02
CA ASP A 361 5.16 4.71 15.31
C ASP A 361 3.79 4.54 14.64
N CYS A 362 3.77 3.74 13.57
CA CYS A 362 2.56 3.45 12.81
C CYS A 362 1.77 2.24 13.35
N THR A 363 2.16 1.68 14.50
CA THR A 363 1.41 0.65 15.21
C THR A 363 -0.09 0.96 15.35
N PRO A 364 -0.51 2.18 15.76
CA PRO A 364 -1.94 2.50 15.90
C PRO A 364 -2.71 2.41 14.58
N VAL A 365 -2.06 2.64 13.44
CA VAL A 365 -2.69 2.48 12.11
C VAL A 365 -2.99 1.03 11.84
N LEU A 366 -2.00 0.15 12.04
CA LEU A 366 -2.18 -1.30 11.85
C LEU A 366 -3.26 -1.84 12.80
N ASP A 367 -3.25 -1.43 14.07
CA ASP A 367 -4.27 -1.84 15.03
C ASP A 367 -5.69 -1.39 14.63
N SER A 368 -5.82 -0.18 14.10
CA SER A 368 -7.09 0.35 13.63
C SER A 368 -7.59 -0.40 12.39
N PHE A 369 -6.70 -0.73 11.45
CA PHE A 369 -7.00 -1.58 10.29
C PHE A 369 -7.49 -2.97 10.70
N LEU A 370 -6.77 -3.64 11.62
CA LEU A 370 -7.11 -4.98 12.08
C LEU A 370 -8.37 -5.02 12.93
N ARG A 371 -8.64 -3.96 13.70
CA ARG A 371 -9.93 -3.80 14.39
C ARG A 371 -11.07 -3.73 13.38
N ALA A 372 -10.95 -2.89 12.36
CA ALA A 372 -11.96 -2.82 11.31
C ALA A 372 -12.17 -4.19 10.63
N ALA A 373 -11.08 -4.93 10.38
CA ALA A 373 -11.15 -6.27 9.80
C ALA A 373 -11.92 -7.27 10.68
N ARG A 374 -11.81 -7.16 12.01
CA ARG A 374 -12.61 -7.97 12.95
C ARG A 374 -14.08 -7.58 12.93
N GLU A 375 -14.38 -6.29 12.81
CA GLU A 375 -15.75 -5.75 12.84
C GLU A 375 -16.53 -6.05 11.56
N THR A 376 -15.85 -6.13 10.41
CA THR A 376 -16.46 -6.41 9.09
C THR A 376 -16.40 -7.89 8.71
N ARG A 377 -16.05 -8.76 9.66
CA ARG A 377 -15.96 -10.20 9.45
C ARG A 377 -17.35 -10.84 9.59
N PHE A 378 -17.85 -11.40 8.49
CA PHE A 378 -19.14 -12.09 8.44
C PHE A 378 -19.00 -13.52 7.93
#